data_AF-Q6J1F3-F1
#
_entry.id   AF-Q6J1F3-F1
#
_cell.length_a   1.000
_cell.length_b   1.000
_cell.length_c   1.000
_cell.angle_alpha   90.00
_cell.angle_beta   90.00
_cell.angle_gamma   90.00
#
_symmetry.space_group_name_H-M   'P 1'
#
loop_
_entity.id
_entity.type
_entity.pdbx_description
1 polymer ?
#
loop_
_entity_poly.entity_id
_entity_poly.type
_entity_poly.pdbx_seq_one_letter_code
_entity_poly.pdbx_strand_id
1 'polypeptide(L)'
;HIIYNEWLPIIISPRFVRAFRIGAKPPGSGFSDDYNPTINPNMNNEFSTAAFRFGHSLVQGTINLISQDGSFSSVLLRNNFNSPHLIQNEGRFDDLVRTLVQFPSQSFDNFVTQDLSNHLFQTPEFNFGMDLMSINI
;
A
#
# COMPACT_ATOMS: atom_id res chain seq x y z
N HIS A 1 13.25 -6.06 -9.44
CA HIS A 1 14.20 -5.65 -8.39
C HIS A 1 13.47 -5.29 -7.10
N ILE A 2 12.77 -4.15 -7.01
CA ILE A 2 12.14 -3.64 -5.76
C ILE A 2 11.25 -4.68 -5.06
N ILE A 3 10.29 -5.28 -5.78
CA ILE A 3 9.35 -6.24 -5.16
C ILE A 3 10.07 -7.43 -4.51
N TYR A 4 10.97 -8.10 -5.22
CA TYR A 4 11.62 -9.33 -4.74
C TYR A 4 12.81 -9.09 -3.79
N ASN A 5 13.48 -7.94 -3.88
CA ASN A 5 14.67 -7.63 -3.06
C ASN A 5 14.37 -6.78 -1.83
N GLU A 6 13.38 -5.89 -1.90
CA GLU A 6 13.14 -4.89 -0.86
C GLU A 6 11.81 -5.18 -0.16
N TRP A 7 10.72 -5.26 -0.92
CA TRP A 7 9.38 -5.37 -0.34
C TRP A 7 9.07 -6.77 0.22
N LEU A 8 9.24 -7.82 -0.60
CA LEU A 8 8.85 -9.18 -0.24
C LEU A 8 9.57 -9.71 1.03
N PRO A 9 10.89 -9.51 1.22
CA PRO A 9 11.55 -9.94 2.44
C PRO A 9 11.02 -9.26 3.71
N ILE A 10 10.51 -8.04 3.63
CA ILE A 10 9.91 -7.32 4.77
C ILE A 10 8.57 -7.97 5.13
N ILE A 11 7.75 -8.33 4.14
CA ILE A 11 6.40 -8.88 4.36
C ILE A 11 6.43 -10.32 4.88
N ILE A 12 7.22 -11.20 4.24
CA ILE A 12 7.19 -12.65 4.55
C ILE A 12 8.45 -13.15 5.26
N SER A 13 9.35 -12.27 5.68
CA SER A 13 10.66 -12.57 6.24
C SER A 13 11.71 -13.08 5.23
N PRO A 14 12.99 -12.68 5.36
CA PRO A 14 14.09 -13.22 4.54
C PRO A 14 14.24 -14.74 4.66
N ARG A 15 13.79 -15.35 5.76
CA ARG A 15 13.82 -16.81 5.94
C ARG A 15 12.93 -17.53 4.93
N PHE A 16 11.71 -17.05 4.71
CA PHE A 16 10.80 -17.65 3.73
C PHE A 16 11.29 -17.40 2.32
N VAL A 17 11.74 -16.19 2.01
CA VAL A 17 12.31 -15.86 0.68
C VAL A 17 13.43 -16.83 0.29
N ARG A 18 14.33 -17.16 1.24
CA ARG A 18 15.39 -18.16 1.03
C ARG A 18 14.85 -19.59 0.92
N ALA A 19 13.93 -19.97 1.80
CA ALA A 19 13.38 -21.33 1.82
C ALA A 19 12.67 -21.68 0.50
N PHE A 20 11.94 -20.71 -0.07
CA PHE A 20 11.19 -20.88 -1.32
C PHE A 20 11.99 -20.47 -2.57
N ARG A 21 13.23 -19.96 -2.41
CA ARG A 21 14.10 -19.52 -3.52
C ARG A 21 13.44 -18.48 -4.44
N ILE A 22 12.71 -17.54 -3.85
CA ILE A 22 11.96 -16.49 -4.57
C ILE A 22 12.63 -15.11 -4.49
N GLY A 23 13.83 -15.01 -3.93
CA GLY A 23 14.60 -13.75 -3.93
C GLY A 23 15.25 -13.48 -5.29
N ALA A 24 15.52 -12.22 -5.63
CA ALA A 24 16.29 -11.95 -6.84
C ALA A 24 17.77 -12.32 -6.64
N LYS A 25 18.46 -12.61 -7.74
CA LYS A 25 19.91 -12.88 -7.69
C LYS A 25 20.68 -11.63 -7.22
N PRO A 26 21.87 -11.80 -6.59
CA PRO A 26 22.68 -10.68 -6.14
C PRO A 26 23.04 -9.69 -7.26
N PRO A 27 23.21 -8.39 -6.97
CA PRO A 27 23.68 -7.42 -7.96
C PRO A 27 24.97 -7.89 -8.64
N GLY A 28 25.04 -7.75 -9.97
CA GLY A 28 26.22 -8.15 -10.76
C GLY A 28 26.28 -9.63 -11.17
N SER A 29 25.34 -10.47 -10.71
CA SER A 29 25.30 -11.90 -11.08
C SER A 29 24.53 -12.21 -12.37
N GLY A 30 24.06 -11.19 -13.09
CA GLY A 30 23.35 -11.34 -14.36
C GLY A 30 21.87 -11.71 -14.21
N PHE A 31 21.31 -12.37 -15.21
CA PHE A 31 19.89 -12.76 -15.25
C PHE A 31 19.61 -14.03 -14.45
N SER A 32 18.35 -14.22 -14.04
CA SER A 32 17.88 -15.50 -13.48
C SER A 32 17.63 -16.50 -14.60
N ASP A 33 17.96 -17.77 -14.34
CA ASP A 33 17.73 -18.90 -15.24
C ASP A 33 16.57 -19.78 -14.71
N ASP A 34 15.79 -19.27 -13.77
CA ASP A 34 14.76 -20.01 -13.02
C ASP A 34 13.41 -20.10 -13.76
N TYR A 35 13.38 -19.67 -15.03
CA TYR A 35 12.18 -19.78 -15.86
C TYR A 35 11.81 -21.24 -16.07
N ASN A 36 10.56 -21.58 -15.75
CA ASN A 36 10.01 -22.89 -16.01
C ASN A 36 8.66 -22.75 -16.75
N PRO A 37 8.57 -23.22 -18.01
CA PRO A 37 7.35 -23.10 -18.82
C PRO A 37 6.18 -23.95 -18.31
N THR A 38 6.41 -24.88 -17.37
CA THR A 38 5.34 -25.72 -16.80
C THR A 38 4.67 -25.08 -15.59
N ILE A 39 5.16 -23.93 -15.11
CA ILE A 39 4.54 -23.21 -14.00
C ILE A 39 3.34 -22.44 -14.53
N ASN A 40 2.21 -22.55 -13.84
CA ASN A 40 1.05 -21.72 -14.08
C ASN A 40 1.27 -20.34 -13.43
N PRO A 41 1.36 -19.23 -14.21
CA PRO A 41 1.57 -17.89 -13.66
C PRO A 41 0.27 -17.21 -13.20
N ASN A 42 -0.86 -17.90 -13.26
CA ASN A 42 -2.16 -17.31 -12.90
C ASN A 42 -2.23 -16.93 -11.43
N MET A 43 -2.93 -15.84 -11.17
CA MET A 43 -3.24 -15.39 -9.82
C MET A 43 -4.28 -16.32 -9.19
N ASN A 44 -3.98 -16.82 -7.99
CA ASN A 44 -4.97 -17.56 -7.22
C ASN A 44 -6.08 -16.64 -6.70
N ASN A 45 -7.33 -17.13 -6.67
CA ASN A 45 -8.46 -16.32 -6.21
C ASN A 45 -8.32 -15.92 -4.74
N GLU A 46 -7.90 -16.85 -3.88
CA GLU A 46 -7.70 -16.57 -2.45
C GLU A 46 -6.63 -15.50 -2.20
N PHE A 47 -5.64 -15.39 -3.09
CA PHE A 47 -4.63 -14.35 -2.98
C PHE A 47 -5.21 -12.98 -3.32
N SER A 48 -5.97 -12.85 -4.42
CA SER A 48 -6.52 -11.57 -4.87
C SER A 48 -7.71 -11.08 -4.05
N THR A 49 -8.53 -11.99 -3.52
CA THR A 49 -9.76 -11.63 -2.79
C THR A 49 -9.54 -11.51 -1.29
N ALA A 50 -8.53 -12.16 -0.72
CA ALA A 50 -8.30 -12.15 0.72
C ALA A 50 -6.84 -11.82 1.08
N ALA A 51 -5.88 -12.66 0.73
CA ALA A 51 -4.53 -12.58 1.31
C ALA A 51 -3.83 -11.24 1.01
N PHE A 52 -3.91 -10.75 -0.22
CA PHE A 52 -3.23 -9.51 -0.62
C PHE A 52 -3.96 -8.24 -0.11
N ARG A 53 -5.17 -8.37 0.45
CA ARG A 53 -5.91 -7.26 1.07
C ARG A 53 -5.43 -6.94 2.49
N PHE A 54 -4.41 -7.66 3.01
CA PHE A 54 -3.75 -7.33 4.27
C PHE A 54 -3.28 -5.86 4.33
N GLY A 55 -2.95 -5.28 3.16
CA GLY A 55 -2.54 -3.88 3.04
C GLY A 55 -3.59 -2.87 3.51
N HIS A 56 -4.88 -3.23 3.60
CA HIS A 56 -5.91 -2.31 4.08
C HIS A 56 -5.75 -1.94 5.57
N SER A 57 -5.14 -2.79 6.40
CA SER A 57 -4.83 -2.41 7.79
C SER A 57 -3.67 -1.41 7.88
N LEU A 58 -2.83 -1.35 6.84
CA LEU A 58 -1.65 -0.48 6.78
C LEU A 58 -1.99 0.97 6.41
N VAL A 59 -3.23 1.24 5.99
CA VAL A 59 -3.67 2.54 5.48
C VAL A 59 -3.97 3.52 6.62
N GLN A 60 -3.39 4.71 6.52
CA GLN A 60 -3.63 5.83 7.43
C GLN A 60 -4.98 6.50 7.15
N GLY A 61 -5.66 6.98 8.20
CA GLY A 61 -6.88 7.80 8.05
C GLY A 61 -6.64 9.24 7.58
N THR A 62 -5.37 9.67 7.56
CA THR A 62 -4.98 11.01 7.12
C THR A 62 -3.87 10.92 6.08
N ILE A 63 -3.85 11.88 5.17
CA ILE A 63 -2.74 12.15 4.27
C ILE A 63 -1.96 13.30 4.89
N ASN A 64 -0.76 12.98 5.37
CA ASN A 64 0.17 13.97 5.90
C ASN A 64 1.02 14.54 4.76
N LEU A 65 1.40 15.81 4.87
CA LEU A 65 2.09 16.57 3.83
C LEU A 65 3.15 17.44 4.51
N ILE A 66 4.41 17.16 4.21
CA ILE A 66 5.56 17.89 4.73
C ILE A 66 6.13 18.75 3.61
N SER A 67 6.06 20.06 3.74
CA SER A 67 6.65 20.99 2.79
C SER A 67 8.17 21.09 2.94
N GLN A 68 8.83 21.71 1.95
CA GLN A 68 10.31 21.73 1.88
C GLN A 68 10.96 22.41 3.09
N ASP A 69 10.28 23.40 3.67
CA ASP A 69 10.68 24.12 4.88
C ASP A 69 10.43 23.33 6.18
N GLY A 70 9.89 22.12 6.08
CA GLY A 70 9.51 21.28 7.23
C GLY A 70 8.13 21.61 7.79
N SER A 71 7.37 22.53 7.20
CA SER A 71 5.99 22.80 7.62
C SER A 71 5.11 21.57 7.38
N PHE A 72 4.19 21.33 8.32
CA PHE A 72 3.35 20.14 8.33
C PHE A 72 1.88 20.53 8.13
N SER A 73 1.21 19.80 7.24
CA SER A 73 -0.25 19.86 7.07
C SER A 73 -0.81 18.45 6.90
N SER A 74 -2.11 18.28 7.15
CA SER A 74 -2.78 17.00 6.92
C SER A 74 -4.20 17.21 6.42
N VAL A 75 -4.69 16.23 5.67
CA VAL A 75 -6.08 16.15 5.20
C VAL A 75 -6.63 14.75 5.48
N LEU A 76 -7.95 14.63 5.65
CA LEU A 76 -8.59 13.34 5.85
C LEU A 76 -8.55 12.51 4.56
N LEU A 77 -8.29 11.21 4.66
CA LEU A 77 -8.25 10.31 3.51
C LEU A 77 -9.62 10.26 2.80
N ARG A 78 -10.72 10.24 3.56
CA ARG A 78 -12.10 10.17 3.05
C ARG A 78 -12.45 11.28 2.06
N ASN A 79 -11.81 12.44 2.18
CA ASN A 79 -12.03 13.60 1.31
C ASN A 79 -11.19 13.57 0.02
N ASN A 80 -10.32 12.56 -0.13
CA ASN A 80 -9.32 12.51 -1.20
C ASN A 80 -9.42 11.24 -2.06
N PHE A 81 -10.39 10.36 -1.81
CA PHE A 81 -10.69 9.26 -2.73
C PHE A 81 -11.17 9.80 -4.08
N ASN A 82 -10.62 9.28 -5.17
CA ASN A 82 -10.94 9.70 -6.55
C ASN A 82 -10.83 11.23 -6.79
N SER A 83 -9.98 11.92 -6.02
CA SER A 83 -9.82 13.37 -6.07
C SER A 83 -8.37 13.75 -6.37
N PRO A 84 -8.03 14.16 -7.61
CA PRO A 84 -6.67 14.55 -7.96
C PRO A 84 -6.31 15.97 -7.47
N HIS A 85 -7.27 16.73 -6.94
CA HIS A 85 -7.11 18.15 -6.62
C HIS A 85 -5.97 18.43 -5.65
N LEU A 86 -5.72 17.53 -4.70
CA LEU A 86 -4.63 17.70 -3.73
C LEU A 86 -3.26 17.80 -4.40
N ILE A 87 -2.97 16.91 -5.35
CA ILE A 87 -1.65 16.78 -5.99
C ILE A 87 -1.49 17.70 -7.22
N GLN A 88 -2.59 18.25 -7.73
CA GLN A 88 -2.56 19.26 -8.81
C GLN A 88 -2.04 20.61 -8.34
N ASN A 89 -2.16 20.91 -7.04
CA ASN A 89 -1.59 22.10 -6.45
C ASN A 89 -0.05 22.00 -6.43
N GLU A 90 0.61 23.09 -6.80
CA GLU A 90 2.07 23.16 -6.88
C GLU A 90 2.74 22.71 -5.57
N GLY A 91 3.79 21.89 -5.66
CA GLY A 91 4.55 21.37 -4.52
C GLY A 91 3.89 20.25 -3.72
N ARG A 92 2.56 20.03 -3.83
CA ARG A 92 1.85 19.05 -2.98
C ARG A 92 2.19 17.60 -3.28
N PHE A 93 2.53 17.29 -4.52
CA PHE A 93 3.04 15.96 -4.87
C PHE A 93 4.37 15.69 -4.14
N ASP A 94 5.29 16.64 -4.15
CA ASP A 94 6.58 16.51 -3.46
C ASP A 94 6.39 16.40 -1.94
N ASP A 95 5.45 17.15 -1.37
CA ASP A 95 5.09 17.05 0.04
C ASP A 95 4.58 15.65 0.43
N LEU A 96 3.80 15.03 -0.47
CA LEU A 96 3.31 13.67 -0.31
C LEU A 96 4.45 12.66 -0.40
N VAL A 97 5.33 12.77 -1.39
CA VAL A 97 6.50 11.89 -1.54
C VAL A 97 7.42 12.00 -0.33
N ARG A 98 7.68 13.21 0.18
CA ARG A 98 8.45 13.44 1.41
C ARG A 98 7.82 12.75 2.62
N THR A 99 6.49 12.70 2.68
CA THR A 99 5.76 12.02 3.76
C THR A 99 5.90 10.51 3.64
N LEU A 100 5.74 9.95 2.44
CA LEU A 100 5.81 8.49 2.19
C LEU A 100 7.17 7.89 2.53
N VAL A 101 8.25 8.68 2.48
CA VAL A 101 9.61 8.23 2.86
C VAL A 101 9.96 8.48 4.33
N GLN A 102 9.22 9.32 5.04
CA GLN A 102 9.52 9.71 6.43
C GLN A 102 8.64 9.02 7.47
N PHE A 103 7.36 8.78 7.15
CA PHE A 103 6.41 8.23 8.12
C PHE A 103 6.15 6.75 7.91
N PRO A 104 5.98 5.99 9.01
CA PRO A 104 5.57 4.60 8.93
C PRO A 104 4.11 4.45 8.49
N SER A 105 3.79 3.31 7.88
CA SER A 105 2.40 2.87 7.70
C SER A 105 1.75 2.51 9.04
N GLN A 106 0.44 2.27 9.03
CA GLN A 106 -0.23 1.62 10.16
C GLN A 106 0.30 0.20 10.38
N SER A 107 0.01 -0.34 11.56
CA SER A 107 0.41 -1.70 11.93
C SER A 107 -0.41 -2.75 11.16
N PHE A 108 0.19 -3.92 10.97
CA PHE A 108 -0.56 -5.08 10.52
C PHE A 108 -1.29 -5.71 11.70
N ASP A 109 -2.58 -5.38 11.86
CA ASP A 109 -3.43 -5.88 12.92
C ASP A 109 -4.91 -5.91 12.47
N ASN A 110 -5.82 -6.14 13.42
CA ASN A 110 -7.26 -6.22 13.16
C ASN A 110 -7.95 -4.85 13.08
N PHE A 111 -7.19 -3.74 13.14
CA PHE A 111 -7.73 -2.40 13.08
C PHE A 111 -7.58 -1.82 11.67
N VAL A 112 -8.62 -1.08 11.29
CA VAL A 112 -8.71 -0.38 10.01
C VAL A 112 -9.28 1.00 10.30
N THR A 113 -8.72 2.02 9.64
CA THR A 113 -9.21 3.39 9.80
C THR A 113 -10.69 3.51 9.43
N GLN A 114 -11.41 4.39 10.15
CA GLN A 114 -12.81 4.70 9.84
C GLN A 114 -12.98 5.26 8.42
N ASP A 115 -11.94 5.88 7.86
CA ASP A 115 -11.93 6.37 6.49
C ASP A 115 -12.10 5.24 5.45
N LEU A 116 -11.79 3.99 5.82
CA LEU A 116 -12.04 2.80 5.00
C LEU A 116 -13.26 1.99 5.47
N SER A 117 -13.60 1.97 6.77
CA SER A 117 -14.69 1.13 7.29
C SER A 117 -16.06 1.83 7.40
N ASN A 118 -16.12 3.17 7.38
CA ASN A 118 -17.39 3.91 7.50
C ASN A 118 -17.53 5.05 6.49
N HIS A 119 -16.44 5.42 5.82
CA HIS A 119 -16.40 6.61 4.96
C HIS A 119 -15.73 6.34 3.61
N LEU A 120 -15.62 5.06 3.20
CA LEU A 120 -15.08 4.73 1.89
C LEU A 120 -15.97 5.33 0.80
N PHE A 121 -15.39 6.16 -0.07
CA PHE A 121 -16.10 6.89 -1.13
C PHE A 121 -17.34 7.66 -0.64
N GLN A 122 -17.30 8.21 0.57
CA GLN A 122 -18.38 9.05 1.10
C GLN A 122 -18.66 10.23 0.17
N THR A 123 -19.94 10.47 -0.12
CA THR A 123 -20.41 11.64 -0.88
C THR A 123 -20.93 12.73 0.07
N PRO A 124 -21.01 14.01 -0.37
CA PRO A 124 -21.51 15.09 0.48
C PRO A 124 -22.98 14.96 0.92
N GLU A 125 -23.76 14.10 0.25
CA GLU A 125 -25.18 13.89 0.54
C GLU A 125 -25.41 13.15 1.86
N PHE A 126 -24.46 12.29 2.27
CA PHE A 126 -24.58 11.46 3.45
C PHE A 126 -23.38 11.64 4.39
N ASN A 127 -23.63 11.50 5.69
CA ASN A 127 -22.57 11.54 6.71
C ASN A 127 -21.83 10.20 6.86
N PHE A 128 -22.05 9.25 5.94
CA PHE A 128 -21.42 7.92 5.91
C PHE A 128 -21.09 7.54 4.46
N GLY A 129 -20.16 6.61 4.31
CA GLY A 129 -19.79 5.96 3.05
C GLY A 129 -19.92 4.45 3.16
N MET A 130 -19.19 3.73 2.31
CA MET A 130 -19.14 2.27 2.34
C MET A 130 -18.17 1.77 3.42
N ASP A 131 -18.26 0.47 3.69
CA ASP A 131 -17.35 -0.26 4.56
C ASP A 131 -16.51 -1.23 3.71
N LEU A 132 -15.21 -0.92 3.56
CA LEU A 132 -14.25 -1.76 2.85
C LEU A 132 -14.09 -3.14 3.48
N MET A 133 -14.21 -3.25 4.81
CA MET A 133 -14.04 -4.52 5.50
C MET A 133 -15.24 -5.43 5.29
N SER A 134 -16.45 -4.88 5.30
CA SER A 134 -17.64 -5.62 4.91
C SER A 134 -17.60 -6.09 3.45
N ILE A 135 -17.00 -5.33 2.53
CA ILE A 135 -16.82 -5.72 1.12
C ILE A 135 -15.77 -6.86 0.96
N ASN A 136 -14.88 -7.04 1.94
CA ASN A 136 -13.85 -8.08 1.89
C ASN A 136 -14.36 -9.47 2.32
N ILE A 137 -15.56 -9.56 2.90
CA ILE A 137 -16.12 -10.79 3.48
C ILE A 137 -17.23 -11.36 2.59
#